data_AF-A0A1U7Z7H8-F1
#
_entry.id   AF-A0A1U7Z7H8-F1
#
_cell.length_a   1.000
_cell.length_b   1.000
_cell.length_c   1.000
_cell.angle_alpha   90.00
_cell.angle_beta   90.00
_cell.angle_gamma   90.00
#
_symmetry.space_group_name_H-M   'P 1'
#
loop_
_entity.id
_entity.type
_entity.pdbx_description
1 polymer ?
#
loop_
_entity_poly.entity_id
_entity_poly.type
_entity_poly.pdbx_seq_one_letter_code
_entity_poly.pdbx_strand_id
1 'polypeptide(L)'
;MRRELGRVTMGHLPSRTSKLKTVGESLTEEERAARLLESYRDMDEEVEDCEVFLRVYLKLQSHVNARIGSGAKNSTAFLKAATMTLPHTISGSEKTSYVAHINNYLAEDQFLMRYLPIDPSTNDLFEIVKDCVLLCKLINVAVPGTTDE
;
A
#
# COMPACT_ATOMS: atom_id res chain seq x y z
N MET A 1 -3.33 4.78 23.56
CA MET A 1 -2.00 4.18 23.30
C MET A 1 -0.95 5.26 23.59
N ARG A 2 -0.22 5.19 24.71
CA ARG A 2 0.76 6.21 25.11
C ARG A 2 2.03 6.04 24.26
N ARG A 3 2.54 7.12 23.66
CA ARG A 3 3.84 7.17 22.98
C ARG A 3 4.93 7.21 24.05
N GLU A 4 5.49 6.06 24.42
CA GLU A 4 6.60 5.99 25.39
C GLU A 4 7.97 6.34 24.80
N LEU A 5 8.07 6.55 23.49
CA LEU A 5 9.30 6.98 22.82
C LEU A 5 9.03 8.31 22.14
N GLY A 6 9.85 9.31 22.45
CA GLY A 6 9.81 10.62 21.79
C GLY A 6 10.04 10.54 20.28
N ARG A 7 10.15 11.72 19.66
CA ARG A 7 10.43 11.93 18.24
C ARG A 7 11.54 10.98 17.75
N VAL A 8 11.23 10.13 16.77
CA VAL A 8 12.23 9.23 16.17
C VAL A 8 12.82 9.93 14.97
N THR A 9 14.13 10.12 14.93
CA THR A 9 14.81 10.71 13.77
C THR A 9 15.59 9.67 12.99
N MET A 10 16.02 10.03 11.78
CA MET A 10 16.89 9.19 10.95
C MET A 10 18.18 8.78 11.68
N GLY A 11 18.71 9.64 12.57
CA GLY A 11 19.84 9.36 13.45
C GLY A 11 19.63 8.21 14.44
N HIS A 12 18.38 7.87 14.77
CA HIS A 12 18.05 6.78 15.68
C HIS A 12 17.96 5.42 14.96
N LEU A 13 17.76 5.42 13.63
CA LEU A 13 17.53 4.20 12.86
C LEU A 13 18.74 3.25 12.79
N PRO A 14 20.01 3.70 12.71
CA PRO A 14 21.17 2.81 12.78
C PRO A 14 21.13 1.94 14.04
N SER A 15 21.06 2.51 15.24
CA SER A 15 20.98 1.73 16.48
C SER A 15 19.73 0.81 16.51
N ARG A 16 18.55 1.33 16.13
CA ARG A 16 17.27 0.59 16.26
C ARG A 16 17.11 -0.56 15.27
N THR A 17 17.70 -0.47 14.09
CA THR A 17 17.65 -1.55 13.08
C THR A 17 18.54 -2.75 13.44
N SER A 18 19.27 -2.70 14.58
CA SER A 18 20.21 -3.76 15.00
C SER A 18 19.48 -5.03 15.42
N LYS A 19 18.24 -4.86 15.87
CA LYS A 19 17.35 -5.94 16.28
C LYS A 19 16.65 -6.62 15.10
N LEU A 20 16.80 -6.09 13.89
CA LEU A 20 16.15 -6.63 12.70
C LEU A 20 16.99 -7.76 12.12
N LYS A 21 16.37 -8.93 11.95
CA LYS A 21 16.97 -10.11 11.34
C LYS A 21 17.57 -9.76 9.97
N THR A 22 18.67 -10.42 9.59
CA THR A 22 19.42 -10.16 8.35
C THR A 22 20.16 -8.82 8.35
N VAL A 23 19.50 -7.67 8.57
CA VAL A 23 20.18 -6.36 8.54
C VAL A 23 21.10 -6.17 9.75
N GLY A 24 20.62 -6.43 10.96
CA GLY A 24 21.42 -6.28 12.18
C GLY A 24 22.51 -7.35 12.35
N GLU A 25 22.30 -8.53 11.76
CA GLU A 25 23.29 -9.62 11.77
C GLU A 25 24.41 -9.41 10.72
N SER A 26 24.13 -8.65 9.66
CA SER A 26 25.03 -8.53 8.49
C SER A 26 25.73 -7.18 8.37
N LEU A 27 25.25 -6.13 9.07
CA LEU A 27 25.81 -4.79 8.99
C LEU A 27 26.09 -4.23 10.39
N THR A 28 27.25 -3.58 10.56
CA THR A 28 27.55 -2.83 11.79
C THR A 28 26.67 -1.58 11.90
N GLU A 29 26.65 -0.93 13.06
CA GLU A 29 25.93 0.33 13.22
C GLU A 29 26.48 1.44 12.34
N GLU A 30 27.80 1.52 12.19
CA GLU A 30 28.51 2.49 11.36
C GLU A 30 28.19 2.28 9.88
N GLU A 31 28.14 1.04 9.42
CA GLU A 31 27.76 0.71 8.04
C GLU A 31 26.30 1.12 7.75
N ARG A 32 25.39 0.94 8.72
CA ARG A 32 23.99 1.35 8.59
C ARG A 32 23.84 2.87 8.61
N ALA A 33 24.60 3.57 9.45
CA ALA A 33 24.64 5.02 9.51
C ALA A 33 25.18 5.63 8.21
N ALA A 34 26.30 5.10 7.68
CA ALA A 34 26.89 5.57 6.43
C ALA A 34 25.92 5.42 5.24
N ARG A 35 25.19 4.30 5.19
CA ARG A 35 24.19 4.04 4.13
C ARG A 35 22.96 4.93 4.25
N LEU A 36 22.55 5.23 5.47
CA LEU A 36 21.46 6.17 5.70
C LEU A 36 21.86 7.59 5.28
N LEU A 37 23.08 8.03 5.61
CA LEU A 37 23.60 9.35 5.23
C LEU A 37 23.74 9.52 3.70
N GLU A 38 24.02 8.44 2.97
CA GLU A 38 24.05 8.43 1.50
C GLU A 38 22.65 8.65 0.89
N SER A 39 21.61 8.15 1.57
CA SER A 39 20.22 8.22 1.09
C SER A 39 19.43 9.41 1.64
N TYR A 40 19.81 9.92 2.80
CA TYR A 40 19.11 10.95 3.55
C TYR A 40 20.16 11.92 4.10
N ARG A 41 20.10 13.19 3.69
CA ARG A 41 21.10 14.20 4.05
C ARG A 41 20.90 14.77 5.45
N ASP A 42 19.69 14.67 5.98
CA ASP A 42 19.32 15.19 7.28
C ASP A 42 19.06 14.03 8.25
N MET A 43 19.90 13.93 9.29
CA MET A 43 19.77 12.89 10.32
C MET A 43 18.84 13.31 11.47
N ASP A 44 18.46 14.59 11.52
CA ASP A 44 17.48 15.15 12.46
C ASP A 44 16.05 15.12 11.87
N GLU A 45 15.92 14.77 10.58
CA GLU A 45 14.65 14.50 9.92
C GLU A 45 13.87 13.44 10.70
N GLU A 46 12.60 13.76 10.99
CA GLU A 46 11.72 12.87 11.72
C GLU A 46 11.26 11.73 10.83
N VAL A 47 11.22 10.52 11.40
CA VAL A 47 10.57 9.38 10.76
C VAL A 47 9.07 9.53 10.99
N GLU A 48 8.42 10.25 10.07
CA GLU A 48 7.03 10.69 10.20
C GLU A 48 6.03 9.52 10.26
N ASP A 49 6.34 8.41 9.58
CA ASP A 49 5.46 7.25 9.49
C ASP A 49 6.21 5.90 9.33
N CYS A 50 5.42 4.82 9.31
CA CYS A 50 5.92 3.46 9.09
C CYS A 50 6.49 3.25 7.68
N GLU A 51 6.02 3.97 6.66
CA GLU A 51 6.46 3.78 5.27
C GLU A 51 7.89 4.27 5.07
N VAL A 52 8.25 5.40 5.68
CA VAL A 52 9.64 5.90 5.73
C VAL A 52 10.55 4.85 6.35
N PHE A 53 10.12 4.24 7.46
CA PHE A 53 10.87 3.16 8.11
C PHE A 53 11.02 1.92 7.21
N LEU A 54 9.94 1.47 6.56
CA LEU A 54 9.99 0.31 5.66
C LEU A 54 10.91 0.57 4.46
N ARG A 55 10.89 1.77 3.90
CA ARG A 55 11.78 2.19 2.80
C ARG A 55 13.25 2.13 3.22
N VAL A 56 13.56 2.64 4.41
CA VAL A 56 14.91 2.52 5.01
C VAL A 56 15.33 1.06 5.13
N TYR A 57 14.45 0.22 5.69
CA TYR A 57 14.76 -1.20 5.89
C TYR A 57 15.01 -1.93 4.56
N LEU A 58 14.17 -1.70 3.55
CA LEU A 58 14.32 -2.32 2.23
C LEU A 58 15.63 -1.89 1.55
N LYS A 59 16.04 -0.62 1.69
CA LYS A 59 17.34 -0.15 1.19
C LYS A 59 18.50 -0.87 1.87
N LEU A 60 18.50 -0.94 3.21
CA LEU A 60 19.54 -1.66 3.96
C LEU A 60 19.60 -3.14 3.56
N GLN A 61 18.44 -3.79 3.44
CA GLN A 61 18.38 -5.18 2.99
C GLN A 61 18.90 -5.35 1.56
N SER A 62 18.60 -4.42 0.64
CA SER A 62 19.09 -4.52 -0.74
C SER A 62 20.62 -4.54 -0.80
N HIS A 63 21.27 -3.77 0.06
CA HIS A 63 22.73 -3.74 0.21
C HIS A 63 23.27 -5.05 0.79
N VAL A 64 22.60 -5.62 1.81
CA VAL A 64 22.97 -6.94 2.35
C VAL A 64 22.87 -8.02 1.28
N ASN A 65 21.79 -8.03 0.50
CA ASN A 65 21.58 -8.99 -0.58
C ASN A 65 22.62 -8.88 -1.69
N ALA A 66 23.09 -7.66 -2.00
CA ALA A 66 24.16 -7.43 -2.97
C ALA A 66 25.54 -7.92 -2.45
N ARG A 67 25.77 -7.86 -1.14
CA ARG A 67 27.05 -8.23 -0.51
C ARG A 67 27.18 -9.74 -0.25
N ILE A 68 26.11 -10.39 0.22
CA ILE A 68 26.15 -11.79 0.70
C ILE A 68 25.74 -12.80 -0.37
N GLY A 69 25.13 -12.34 -1.48
CA GLY A 69 24.45 -13.22 -2.41
C GLY A 69 23.09 -13.65 -1.85
N SER A 70 22.15 -13.95 -2.75
CA SER A 70 20.70 -13.99 -2.51
C SER A 70 20.24 -15.08 -1.52
N GLY A 71 20.40 -14.84 -0.21
CA GLY A 71 20.01 -15.73 0.89
C GLY A 71 18.64 -15.48 1.50
N ALA A 72 17.97 -14.36 1.16
CA ALA A 72 16.66 -13.99 1.73
C ALA A 72 15.62 -13.74 0.62
N LYS A 73 15.25 -14.79 -0.12
CA LYS A 73 14.40 -14.61 -1.32
C LYS A 73 12.92 -14.34 -1.05
N ASN A 74 12.37 -14.62 0.14
CA ASN A 74 10.90 -14.66 0.30
C ASN A 74 10.31 -13.76 1.41
N SER A 75 11.12 -13.16 2.28
CA SER A 75 10.60 -12.53 3.52
C SER A 75 10.17 -11.07 3.36
N THR A 76 10.51 -10.41 2.25
CA THR A 76 10.28 -8.96 2.08
C THR A 76 9.49 -8.59 0.84
N ALA A 77 9.00 -9.58 0.08
CA ALA A 77 8.01 -9.33 -0.96
C ALA A 77 6.78 -8.60 -0.40
N PHE A 78 6.31 -9.02 0.80
CA PHE A 78 5.22 -8.34 1.50
C PHE A 78 5.60 -6.92 1.96
N LEU A 79 6.84 -6.66 2.38
CA LEU A 79 7.28 -5.32 2.79
C LEU A 79 7.45 -4.38 1.59
N LYS A 80 7.91 -4.90 0.45
CA LYS A 80 7.93 -4.16 -0.83
C LYS A 80 6.52 -3.79 -1.26
N ALA A 81 5.57 -4.71 -1.09
CA ALA A 81 4.16 -4.44 -1.31
C ALA A 81 3.60 -3.43 -0.29
N ALA A 82 3.99 -3.50 0.99
CA ALA A 82 3.50 -2.62 2.05
C ALA A 82 4.11 -1.21 2.05
N THR A 83 5.24 -0.98 1.36
CA THR A 83 5.82 0.37 1.16
C THR A 83 5.16 1.09 -0.02
N MET A 84 4.39 0.38 -0.83
CA MET A 84 3.34 0.96 -1.63
C MET A 84 2.12 0.97 -0.71
N THR A 85 1.81 2.12 -0.11
CA THR A 85 0.47 2.45 0.40
C THR A 85 -0.59 1.40 -0.01
N LEU A 86 -1.03 0.55 0.92
CA LEU A 86 -2.18 -0.36 0.73
C LEU A 86 -3.47 0.23 1.34
N PRO A 87 -3.96 1.43 0.94
CA PRO A 87 -5.38 1.69 1.05
C PRO A 87 -6.06 0.96 -0.12
N HIS A 88 -6.92 -0.01 0.19
CA HIS A 88 -7.92 -0.59 -0.73
C HIS A 88 -7.38 -1.42 -1.93
N THR A 89 -6.63 -2.50 -1.67
CA THR A 89 -6.39 -3.49 -2.74
C THR A 89 -7.59 -4.41 -2.89
N ILE A 90 -8.41 -4.10 -3.89
CA ILE A 90 -9.38 -5.02 -4.45
C ILE A 90 -8.65 -6.11 -5.27
N SER A 91 -8.86 -7.38 -4.94
CA SER A 91 -8.34 -8.50 -5.73
C SER A 91 -9.05 -8.62 -7.09
N GLY A 92 -8.41 -9.24 -8.08
CA GLY A 92 -9.03 -9.47 -9.38
C GLY A 92 -10.33 -10.30 -9.30
N SER A 93 -10.40 -11.25 -8.36
CA SER A 93 -11.61 -12.02 -8.08
C SER A 93 -12.72 -11.17 -7.47
N GLU A 94 -12.40 -10.28 -6.52
CA GLU A 94 -13.37 -9.35 -5.94
C GLU A 94 -13.91 -8.39 -7.00
N LYS A 95 -13.03 -7.82 -7.83
CA LYS A 95 -13.42 -6.97 -8.96
C LYS A 95 -14.38 -7.68 -9.92
N THR A 96 -14.07 -8.92 -10.27
CA THR A 96 -14.94 -9.73 -11.13
C THR A 96 -16.31 -9.96 -10.49
N SER A 97 -16.34 -10.24 -9.19
CA SER A 97 -17.59 -10.42 -8.43
C SER A 97 -18.43 -9.13 -8.37
N TYR A 98 -17.79 -7.98 -8.11
CA TYR A 98 -18.47 -6.69 -8.06
C TYR A 98 -19.05 -6.31 -9.42
N VAL A 99 -18.28 -6.46 -10.49
CA VAL A 99 -18.74 -6.17 -11.85
C VAL A 99 -19.91 -7.07 -12.24
N ALA A 100 -19.84 -8.37 -11.92
CA ALA A 100 -20.96 -9.28 -12.17
C ALA A 100 -22.22 -8.86 -11.39
N HIS A 101 -22.08 -8.47 -10.13
CA HIS A 101 -23.20 -7.97 -9.33
C HIS A 101 -23.81 -6.69 -9.92
N ILE A 102 -22.98 -5.71 -10.27
CA ILE A 102 -23.41 -4.44 -10.90
C ILE A 102 -24.15 -4.70 -12.21
N ASN A 103 -23.55 -5.49 -13.11
CA ASN A 103 -24.13 -5.79 -14.41
C ASN A 103 -25.48 -6.52 -14.29
N ASN A 104 -25.69 -7.33 -13.26
CA ASN A 104 -26.94 -8.06 -13.06
C ASN A 104 -28.07 -7.16 -12.52
N TYR A 105 -27.77 -6.27 -11.57
CA TYR A 105 -28.80 -5.48 -10.87
C TYR A 105 -29.11 -4.14 -11.53
N LEU A 106 -28.18 -3.59 -12.32
CA LEU A 106 -28.33 -2.28 -12.96
C LEU A 106 -28.45 -2.38 -14.50
N ALA A 107 -28.58 -3.59 -15.07
CA ALA A 107 -28.71 -3.83 -16.51
C ALA A 107 -29.79 -2.96 -17.18
N GLU A 108 -30.88 -2.69 -16.47
CA GLU A 108 -32.05 -1.97 -16.98
C GLU A 108 -32.07 -0.48 -16.56
N ASP A 109 -31.06 0.01 -15.86
CA ASP A 109 -31.00 1.43 -15.45
C ASP A 109 -30.70 2.32 -16.66
N GLN A 110 -31.66 3.19 -17.01
CA GLN A 110 -31.61 4.02 -18.22
C GLN A 110 -30.39 4.94 -18.30
N PHE A 111 -29.88 5.41 -17.15
CA PHE A 111 -28.70 6.28 -17.13
C PHE A 111 -27.41 5.47 -17.29
N LEU A 112 -27.34 4.30 -16.65
CA LEU A 112 -26.17 3.44 -16.66
C LEU A 112 -26.09 2.49 -17.87
N MET A 113 -27.16 2.34 -18.66
CA MET A 113 -27.17 1.53 -19.88
C MET A 113 -26.02 1.85 -20.85
N ARG A 114 -25.57 3.11 -20.91
CA ARG A 114 -24.43 3.51 -21.78
C ARG A 114 -23.06 3.07 -21.27
N TYR A 115 -22.98 2.69 -19.99
CA TYR A 115 -21.76 2.25 -19.32
C TYR A 115 -21.77 0.74 -19.01
N LEU A 116 -22.91 0.06 -19.18
CA LEU A 116 -23.08 -1.36 -18.91
C LEU A 116 -23.19 -2.16 -20.23
N PRO A 117 -22.71 -3.42 -20.27
CA PRO A 117 -22.03 -4.13 -19.17
C PRO A 117 -20.58 -3.64 -18.98
N ILE A 118 -20.14 -3.56 -17.73
CA ILE A 118 -18.74 -3.28 -17.37
C ILE A 118 -17.90 -4.53 -17.61
N ASP A 119 -16.70 -4.38 -18.18
CA ASP A 119 -15.72 -5.45 -18.32
C ASP A 119 -14.85 -5.55 -17.04
N PRO A 120 -14.81 -6.70 -16.35
CA PRO A 120 -13.99 -6.87 -15.14
C PRO A 120 -12.48 -6.84 -15.41
N SER A 121 -12.03 -7.03 -16.65
CA SER A 121 -10.62 -7.00 -17.03
C SER A 121 -10.08 -5.57 -17.24
N THR A 122 -10.95 -4.59 -17.48
CA THR A 122 -10.59 -3.18 -17.76
C THR A 122 -10.72 -2.30 -16.52
N ASN A 123 -10.18 -1.07 -16.56
CA ASN A 123 -10.33 -0.12 -15.45
C ASN A 123 -11.69 0.60 -15.43
N ASP A 124 -12.64 0.22 -16.29
CA ASP A 124 -13.89 0.96 -16.51
C ASP A 124 -14.73 1.06 -15.23
N LEU A 125 -14.73 0.03 -14.38
CA LEU A 125 -15.38 0.07 -13.06
C LEU A 125 -14.95 1.31 -12.27
N PHE A 126 -13.66 1.61 -12.23
CA PHE A 126 -13.13 2.72 -11.44
C PHE A 126 -13.39 4.07 -12.11
N GLU A 127 -13.44 4.12 -13.43
CA GLU A 127 -13.78 5.33 -14.16
C GLU A 127 -15.24 5.72 -13.97
N ILE A 128 -16.16 4.76 -14.04
CA ILE A 128 -17.61 4.99 -13.90
C ILE A 128 -17.98 5.39 -12.46
N VAL A 129 -17.28 4.86 -11.45
CA VAL A 129 -17.54 5.17 -10.03
C VAL A 129 -17.17 6.62 -9.67
N LYS A 130 -16.30 7.30 -10.42
CA LYS A 130 -15.82 8.66 -10.08
C LYS A 130 -16.92 9.70 -9.93
N ASP A 131 -17.96 9.59 -10.75
CA ASP A 131 -19.10 10.51 -10.70
C ASP A 131 -20.13 10.14 -9.62
N CYS A 132 -19.86 9.08 -8.84
CA CYS A 132 -20.67 8.56 -7.73
C CYS A 132 -22.08 8.08 -8.09
N VAL A 133 -22.59 8.33 -9.30
CA VAL A 133 -23.94 7.91 -9.72
C VAL A 133 -24.14 6.40 -9.59
N LEU A 134 -23.14 5.61 -10.02
CA LEU A 134 -23.17 4.16 -9.88
C LEU A 134 -23.32 3.72 -8.41
N LEU A 135 -22.64 4.40 -7.47
CA LEU A 135 -22.75 4.10 -6.04
C LEU A 135 -24.14 4.46 -5.50
N CYS A 136 -24.69 5.62 -5.86
CA CYS A 136 -26.05 6.03 -5.48
C CYS A 136 -27.09 5.01 -5.96
N LYS A 137 -26.97 4.55 -7.22
CA LYS A 137 -27.87 3.54 -7.78
C LYS A 137 -27.78 2.20 -7.05
N LEU A 138 -26.57 1.74 -6.72
CA LEU A 138 -26.39 0.52 -5.91
C LEU A 138 -26.98 0.63 -4.51
N ILE A 139 -26.87 1.80 -3.87
CA ILE A 139 -27.48 2.05 -2.56
C ILE A 139 -29.01 1.96 -2.67
N ASN A 140 -29.61 2.54 -3.71
CA ASN A 140 -31.06 2.46 -3.95
C ASN A 140 -31.53 1.04 -4.33
N VAL A 141 -30.67 0.22 -4.95
CA VAL A 141 -30.95 -1.22 -5.14
C VAL A 141 -30.99 -1.96 -3.80
N ALA A 142 -30.07 -1.63 -2.88
CA ALA A 142 -30.04 -2.25 -1.56
C ALA A 142 -31.22 -1.82 -0.67
N VAL A 143 -31.54 -0.52 -0.68
CA VAL A 143 -32.66 0.08 0.05
C VAL A 143 -33.30 1.17 -0.82
N PRO A 144 -34.48 0.91 -1.42
CA PRO A 144 -35.16 1.88 -2.28
C PRO A 144 -35.45 3.21 -1.57
N GLY A 145 -35.18 4.33 -2.26
CA GLY A 145 -35.45 5.68 -1.77
C GLY A 145 -34.45 6.20 -0.74
N THR A 146 -33.23 5.66 -0.69
CA THR A 146 -32.17 6.14 0.21
C THR A 146 -31.52 7.43 -0.29
N THR A 147 -31.35 7.56 -1.60
CA THR A 147 -30.86 8.79 -2.24
C THR A 147 -31.87 9.27 -3.28
N ASP A 148 -32.00 10.58 -3.43
CA ASP A 148 -32.75 11.18 -4.54
C ASP A 148 -32.10 10.79 -5.88
N GLU A 149 -32.92 10.54 -6.90
CA GLU A 149 -32.47 10.14 -8.25
C GLU A 149 -31.96 11.30 -9.11
#